data_AF-A0A822ZH38-F1
#
_entry.id   AF-A0A822ZH38-F1
#
_cell.length_a   1.000
_cell.length_b   1.000
_cell.length_c   1.000
_cell.angle_alpha   90.00
_cell.angle_beta   90.00
_cell.angle_gamma   90.00
#
_symmetry.space_group_name_H-M   'P 1'
#
loop_
_entity.id
_entity.type
_entity.pdbx_description
1 polymer ?
#
loop_
_entity_poly.entity_id
_entity_poly.type
_entity_poly.pdbx_seq_one_letter_code
_entity_poly.pdbx_strand_id
1 'polypeptide(L)' 'MLPNPVPEIQRTNLGNIVLLLKSFKIENLMDFDFMDPPPQDNILNSMHQLWVLGALNNMLAV' A
#
# COMPACT_ATOMS: atom_id res chain seq x y z
N MET A 1 -23.49 -18.21 0.91
CA MET A 1 -22.65 -17.45 -0.04
C MET A 1 -22.37 -16.09 0.58
N LEU A 2 -21.17 -15.52 0.39
CA LEU A 2 -20.91 -14.15 0.85
C LEU A 2 -21.86 -13.19 0.10
N PRO A 3 -22.49 -12.22 0.80
CA PRO A 3 -23.45 -11.32 0.19
C PRO A 3 -22.82 -10.37 -0.83
N ASN A 4 -21.55 -10.01 -0.64
CA ASN A 4 -20.75 -9.19 -1.55
C ASN A 4 -19.40 -9.87 -1.84
N PRO A 5 -18.82 -9.66 -3.04
CA PRO A 5 -17.47 -10.12 -3.33
C PRO A 5 -16.44 -9.38 -2.46
N VAL A 6 -15.36 -10.08 -2.09
CA VAL A 6 -14.25 -9.48 -1.36
C VAL A 6 -13.60 -8.38 -2.22
N PRO A 7 -13.32 -7.18 -1.67
CA PRO A 7 -12.67 -6.09 -2.40
C PRO A 7 -11.35 -6.51 -3.06
N GLU A 8 -11.00 -5.89 -4.18
CA GLU A 8 -9.72 -6.15 -4.88
C GLU A 8 -8.52 -5.74 -4.04
N ILE A 9 -8.60 -4.59 -3.35
CA ILE A 9 -7.54 -4.04 -2.50
C ILE A 9 -7.11 -5.01 -1.38
N GLN A 10 -7.97 -5.94 -0.98
CA GLN A 10 -7.67 -6.97 0.02
C GLN A 10 -7.07 -8.25 -0.56
N ARG A 11 -7.02 -8.40 -1.89
CA ARG A 11 -6.66 -9.65 -2.58
C ARG A 11 -5.43 -9.56 -3.48
N THR A 12 -4.92 -8.36 -3.73
CA THR A 12 -3.82 -8.13 -4.69
C THR A 12 -2.66 -7.36 -4.07
N ASN A 13 -1.52 -7.36 -4.77
CA ASN A 13 -0.36 -6.55 -4.41
C ASN A 13 -0.65 -5.07 -4.68
N LEU A 14 -0.31 -4.20 -3.72
CA LEU A 14 -0.62 -2.78 -3.72
C LEU A 14 0.49 -1.90 -4.30
N GLY A 15 1.54 -2.43 -4.93
CA GLY A 15 2.71 -1.67 -5.37
C GLY A 15 2.38 -0.42 -6.19
N ASN A 16 1.51 -0.56 -7.21
CA ASN A 16 1.09 0.59 -8.03
C ASN A 16 0.30 1.62 -7.22
N ILE A 17 -0.56 1.17 -6.30
CA ILE A 17 -1.37 2.04 -5.43
C ILE A 17 -0.48 2.78 -4.43
N VAL A 18 0.47 2.08 -3.81
CA VAL A 18 1.46 2.65 -2.89
C VAL A 18 2.27 3.74 -3.60
N LEU A 19 2.76 3.49 -4.81
CA LEU A 19 3.47 4.51 -5.61
C LEU A 19 2.59 5.72 -5.90
N LEU A 20 1.34 5.47 -6.32
CA LEU A 20 0.39 6.54 -6.63
C LEU A 20 0.12 7.42 -5.40
N LEU A 21 -0.22 6.81 -4.26
CA LEU A 21 -0.47 7.53 -3.02
C LEU A 21 0.77 8.32 -2.55
N LYS A 22 1.96 7.73 -2.69
CA LYS A 22 3.23 8.43 -2.42
C LYS A 22 3.47 9.60 -3.37
N SER A 23 3.09 9.50 -4.65
CA SER A 23 3.18 10.61 -5.61
C SER A 23 2.27 11.80 -5.24
N PHE A 24 1.15 11.52 -4.56
CA PHE A 24 0.27 12.53 -3.97
C PHE A 24 0.74 13.06 -2.62
N LYS A 25 1.96 12.69 -2.19
CA LYS A 25 2.57 13.08 -0.91
C LYS A 25 1.78 12.60 0.32
N ILE A 26 1.12 11.46 0.21
CA ILE A 26 0.53 10.78 1.37
C ILE A 26 1.67 10.07 2.12
N GLU A 27 1.98 10.59 3.31
CA GLU A 27 3.11 10.09 4.11
C GLU A 27 2.75 8.77 4.80
N ASN A 28 1.66 8.76 5.56
CA ASN A 28 1.23 7.59 6.32
C ASN A 28 0.10 6.84 5.60
N LEU A 29 0.46 5.71 4.99
CA LEU A 29 -0.51 4.81 4.37
C LEU A 29 -1.34 4.02 5.38
N MET A 30 -0.86 3.88 6.62
CA MET A 30 -1.61 3.21 7.69
C MET A 30 -2.74 4.07 8.24
N ASP A 31 -2.60 5.40 8.15
CA ASP A 31 -3.62 6.38 8.57
C ASP A 31 -4.48 6.86 7.39
N PHE A 32 -4.27 6.31 6.19
CA PHE A 32 -5.04 6.70 5.03
C PHE A 32 -6.46 6.11 5.10
N ASP A 33 -7.46 6.95 4.86
CA ASP A 33 -8.88 6.60 4.94
C ASP A 33 -9.32 5.77 3.73
N PHE A 34 -8.99 4.49 3.73
CA PHE A 34 -9.48 3.53 2.75
C PHE A 34 -10.93 3.16 3.04
N MET A 35 -11.77 3.14 2.00
CA MET A 35 -13.15 2.68 2.10
C MET A 35 -13.26 1.24 2.64
N ASP A 36 -12.35 0.37 2.19
CA ASP A 36 -12.13 -0.98 2.73
C ASP A 36 -10.61 -1.16 2.91
N PRO A 37 -10.06 -1.06 4.13
CA PRO A 37 -8.63 -1.07 4.32
C PRO A 37 -8.04 -2.44 3.94
N PRO A 38 -6.87 -2.45 3.27
CA PRO A 38 -6.14 -3.69 3.02
C PRO A 38 -5.47 -4.22 4.32
N PRO A 39 -5.07 -5.49 4.35
CA PRO A 39 -4.20 -6.02 5.40
C PRO A 39 -2.89 -5.22 5.49
N GLN A 40 -2.43 -4.93 6.71
CA GLN A 40 -1.18 -4.18 6.93
C GLN A 40 0.03 -4.88 6.29
N ASP A 41 0.07 -6.20 6.34
CA ASP A 41 1.13 -7.00 5.70
C ASP A 41 1.18 -6.78 4.19
N ASN A 42 0.04 -6.57 3.52
CA ASN A 42 0.03 -6.29 2.08
C ASN A 42 0.64 -4.92 1.78
N ILE A 43 0.32 -3.89 2.58
CA ILE A 43 0.93 -2.56 2.44
C ILE A 43 2.44 -2.66 2.67
N LEU A 44 2.87 -3.34 3.75
CA LEU A 44 4.28 -3.52 4.10
C LEU A 44 5.05 -4.27 3.01
N ASN A 45 4.50 -5.38 2.52
CA ASN A 45 5.12 -6.17 1.45
C ASN A 45 5.25 -5.36 0.15
N SER A 46 4.22 -4.58 -0.21
CA SER A 46 4.28 -3.71 -1.39
C SER A 46 5.30 -2.57 -1.22
N MET A 47 5.36 -1.93 -0.06
CA MET A 47 6.39 -0.93 0.23
C MET A 47 7.80 -1.53 0.17
N HIS A 48 8.00 -2.71 0.78
CA HIS A 48 9.28 -3.40 0.74
C HIS A 48 9.69 -3.77 -0.69
N GLN A 49 8.75 -4.28 -1.51
CA GLN A 49 9.02 -4.59 -2.91
C GLN A 49 9.47 -3.35 -3.69
N LEU A 50 8.76 -2.22 -3.53
CA LEU A 50 9.10 -0.97 -4.21
C LEU A 50 10.43 -0.40 -3.73
N TRP A 51 10.75 -0.59 -2.45
CA TRP A 51 12.04 -0.24 -1.90
C TRP A 51 13.18 -1.05 -2.54
N VAL A 52 13.03 -2.38 -2.64
CA VAL A 52 13.99 -3.26 -3.32
C VAL A 52 14.17 -2.86 -4.80
N LEU A 53 13.09 -2.42 -5.46
CA LEU A 53 13.12 -1.93 -6.85
C LEU A 53 13.68 -0.52 -7.00
N GLY A 54 14.02 0.18 -5.91
CA GLY A 54 14.51 1.56 -5.94
C GLY A 54 13.44 2.61 -6.26
N ALA A 55 12.16 2.23 -6.23
CA ALA A 55 11.04 3.13 -6.49
C ALA A 55 10.57 3.87 -5.23
N LEU A 56 10.93 3.38 -4.05
CA LEU A 56 10.81 4.10 -2.77
C LEU A 56 12.19 4.31 -2.15
N ASN A 57 12.41 5.51 -1.63
CA ASN A 57 13.68 5.87 -1.00
C ASN A 57 13.65 5.48 0.48
N ASN A 58 14.79 5.03 1.01
CA ASN A 58 15.03 4.95 2.45
C ASN A 58 15.11 6.37 3.02
N MET A 59 14.00 7.00 3.34
CA MET A 59 14.03 8.14 4.26
C MET A 59 14.05 7.62 5.71
N LEU A 60 14.97 6.68 5.98
CA LEU A 60 15.74 6.71 7.23
C LEU A 60 16.94 7.60 6.91
N ALA A 61 16.70 8.92 6.88
CA ALA A 61 17.79 9.85 7.05
C ALA A 61 18.34 9.60 8.45
N VAL A 62 19.48 8.92 8.52
CA VAL A 62 20.40 9.07 9.66
C VAL A 62 21.14 10.38 9.46
#